data_AF-A0A7S1KP62-F1
#
_entry.id   AF-A0A7S1KP62-F1
#
_cell.length_a   1.000
_cell.length_b   1.000
_cell.length_c   1.000
_cell.angle_alpha   90.00
_cell.angle_beta   90.00
_cell.angle_gamma   90.00
#
_symmetry.space_group_name_H-M   'P 1'
#
loop_
_entity.id
_entity.type
_entity.pdbx_description
1 polymer ?
#
loop_
_entity_poly.entity_id
_entity_poly.type
_entity_poly.pdbx_seq_one_letter_code
_entity_poly.pdbx_strand_id
1 'polypeptide(L)'
;EHHTIPRLTSHSNRSQTTLMGSSSSKLLDRLEKENHLFVKNPNVLNVLRNVRTLILDKKALFGSGVVTSVWLNGETFNSYQIHSCRSDPNLKCKIDPTLMEMHNCVALCCDKRIEEGLPHERQIISFMDSLKDTEKVKYYYTERHNKAYSTESMFTASVGKHLDQTQCVYVMGSVEEVVPHCSHILKEGKAVEFTEEWHNRVSQYCNEFNSPSHNIVALAMRVTPNTEDEKEVRQRLQSTQSLTEDYIFLGMIQITDNVKPQTTDMMKLCKENNIRVIFLSEEDTVLVKKQAIAAGIVSQADSILSGDELKTLSHQEKRDMIERDFFVVAQCSLEDRDNVVRMIQKASPEGRVLISGLHGSDIPAMRLADVGAAFDSSCPLVKAVCDVIMMNNHLSSLVHGLLMLHKETELEESEEQKVASPSHWRISIPQLCYKEHLMSLDVLIESNTDSHISTPSNPRGLLEGEALRRLVSRGENVLPKHPQHTFSFLESQMPSHVDIIREGKEYRVESKKLVEGDVIHLTAGQHIPADVRFIQCSEDAGVSKTLFVAHGYTIHRCTVESTNDLNPFLSCNMGFCGTFLVSGEVYALVVRTGSRMAISQLCFQEQQSSST
;
A
#
# COMPACT_ATOMS: atom_id res chain seq x y z
N GLU A 1 -22.44 -33.54 -51.55
CA GLU A 1 -21.59 -34.14 -50.51
C GLU A 1 -20.87 -32.99 -49.81
N HIS A 2 -21.42 -32.40 -48.74
CA HIS A 2 -21.36 -32.88 -47.34
C HIS A 2 -19.89 -33.12 -46.91
N HIS A 3 -19.31 -32.48 -45.89
CA HIS A 3 -19.74 -32.16 -44.52
C HIS A 3 -18.90 -30.94 -44.00
N THR A 4 -19.35 -29.88 -43.31
CA THR A 4 -20.03 -29.66 -42.01
C THR A 4 -19.50 -30.40 -40.79
N ILE A 5 -18.90 -29.67 -39.83
CA ILE A 5 -19.10 -29.79 -38.36
C ILE A 5 -18.96 -28.37 -37.70
N PRO A 6 -19.77 -28.00 -36.68
CA PRO A 6 -20.26 -26.62 -36.47
C PRO A 6 -19.68 -25.86 -35.25
N ARG A 7 -19.88 -24.53 -35.26
CA ARG A 7 -19.72 -23.63 -34.10
C ARG A 7 -20.83 -23.90 -33.07
N LEU A 8 -20.43 -24.29 -31.86
CA LEU A 8 -21.31 -24.38 -30.69
C LEU A 8 -21.66 -22.97 -30.19
N THR A 9 -22.95 -22.67 -30.27
CA THR A 9 -23.63 -21.61 -29.52
C THR A 9 -23.75 -22.03 -28.05
N SER A 10 -23.28 -21.20 -27.12
CA SER A 10 -23.72 -21.27 -25.72
C SER A 10 -24.61 -20.07 -25.42
N HIS A 11 -25.92 -20.31 -25.54
CA HIS A 11 -26.89 -19.53 -24.79
C HIS A 11 -26.69 -19.84 -23.31
N SER A 12 -26.36 -18.83 -22.51
CA SER A 12 -26.71 -18.83 -21.08
C SER A 12 -26.98 -17.40 -20.60
N ASN A 13 -28.23 -17.23 -20.15
CA ASN A 13 -28.70 -16.27 -19.15
C ASN A 13 -28.45 -14.78 -19.39
N ARG A 14 -29.16 -14.22 -20.39
CA ARG A 14 -29.68 -12.85 -20.30
C ARG A 14 -31.12 -12.91 -19.80
N SER A 15 -31.31 -12.81 -18.50
CA SER A 15 -32.62 -12.50 -17.93
C SER A 15 -32.42 -11.84 -16.57
N GLN A 16 -32.95 -10.62 -16.44
CA GLN A 16 -32.93 -9.71 -15.29
C GLN A 16 -31.73 -8.75 -15.17
N THR A 17 -31.60 -7.86 -16.16
CA THR A 17 -31.14 -6.47 -15.93
C THR A 17 -32.28 -5.56 -16.34
N THR A 18 -33.17 -5.31 -15.40
CA THR A 18 -34.32 -4.41 -15.54
C THR A 18 -33.79 -2.98 -15.56
N LEU A 19 -33.90 -2.30 -16.71
CA LEU A 19 -34.04 -0.84 -16.87
C LEU A 19 -33.15 0.05 -15.96
N MET A 20 -31.83 -0.06 -16.08
CA MET A 20 -30.92 1.07 -15.79
C MET A 20 -30.66 1.79 -17.12
N GLY A 21 -30.93 3.10 -17.16
CA GLY A 21 -31.00 3.89 -18.38
C GLY A 21 -29.77 3.78 -19.29
N SER A 22 -29.99 3.83 -20.60
CA SER A 22 -28.97 3.75 -21.66
C SER A 22 -27.87 4.82 -21.60
N SER A 23 -28.00 5.83 -20.72
CA SER A 23 -27.00 6.86 -20.46
C SER A 23 -25.89 6.37 -19.52
N SER A 24 -26.22 5.83 -18.34
CA SER A 24 -25.22 5.39 -17.35
C SER A 24 -24.31 4.28 -17.87
N SER A 25 -24.83 3.36 -18.69
CA SER A 25 -24.01 2.33 -19.34
C SER A 25 -23.01 2.91 -20.34
N LYS A 26 -23.37 3.98 -21.07
CA LYS A 26 -22.46 4.67 -21.98
C LYS A 26 -21.38 5.44 -21.22
N LEU A 27 -21.72 6.02 -20.07
CA LEU A 27 -20.75 6.72 -19.23
C LEU A 27 -19.70 5.77 -18.66
N LEU A 28 -20.12 4.60 -18.18
CA LEU A 28 -19.19 3.54 -17.74
C LEU A 28 -18.25 3.12 -18.87
N ASP A 29 -18.81 2.88 -20.06
CA ASP A 29 -18.02 2.53 -21.25
C ASP A 29 -16.97 3.60 -21.59
N ARG A 30 -17.32 4.89 -21.45
CA ARG A 30 -16.40 6.00 -21.69
C ARG A 30 -15.36 6.16 -20.59
N LEU A 31 -15.73 6.01 -19.32
CA LEU A 31 -14.78 5.97 -18.21
C LEU A 31 -13.73 4.88 -18.41
N GLU A 32 -14.16 3.69 -18.85
CA GLU A 32 -13.27 2.56 -19.08
C GLU A 32 -12.37 2.76 -20.31
N LYS A 33 -12.94 3.18 -21.45
CA LYS A 33 -12.22 3.28 -22.74
C LYS A 33 -11.40 4.56 -22.89
N GLU A 34 -11.95 5.70 -22.48
CA GLU A 34 -11.32 7.02 -22.66
C GLU A 34 -10.42 7.38 -21.47
N ASN A 35 -10.81 6.99 -20.25
CA ASN A 35 -10.11 7.39 -19.04
C ASN A 35 -9.41 6.24 -18.31
N HIS A 36 -9.51 5.00 -18.78
CA HIS A 36 -8.90 3.82 -18.15
C HIS A 36 -9.38 3.57 -16.70
N LEU A 37 -10.63 3.93 -16.40
CA LEU A 37 -11.25 3.74 -15.09
C LEU A 37 -12.27 2.61 -15.15
N PHE A 38 -12.02 1.54 -14.40
CA PHE A 38 -12.97 0.46 -14.21
C PHE A 38 -13.79 0.70 -12.95
N VAL A 39 -15.08 0.98 -13.10
CA VAL A 39 -16.01 1.18 -11.97
C VAL A 39 -16.72 -0.14 -11.70
N LYS A 40 -16.47 -0.73 -10.53
CA LYS A 40 -17.05 -2.03 -10.16
C LYS A 40 -18.55 -1.97 -9.92
N ASN A 41 -18.97 -0.93 -9.22
CA ASN A 41 -20.36 -0.73 -8.82
C ASN A 41 -20.94 0.48 -9.56
N PRO A 42 -21.84 0.27 -10.53
CA PRO A 42 -22.47 1.35 -11.29
C PRO A 42 -23.15 2.41 -10.42
N ASN A 43 -23.62 2.06 -9.22
CA ASN A 43 -24.28 3.00 -8.30
C ASN A 43 -23.33 4.08 -7.79
N VAL A 44 -22.01 3.85 -7.84
CA VAL A 44 -20.98 4.79 -7.41
C VAL A 44 -20.85 5.98 -8.36
N LEU A 45 -21.36 5.91 -9.60
CA LEU A 45 -21.36 7.02 -10.55
C LEU A 45 -21.98 8.31 -9.99
N ASN A 46 -23.10 8.19 -9.27
CA ASN A 46 -23.78 9.34 -8.68
C ASN A 46 -22.95 9.99 -7.56
N VAL A 47 -22.14 9.19 -6.87
CA VAL A 47 -21.21 9.67 -5.84
C VAL A 47 -20.01 10.34 -6.50
N LEU A 48 -19.44 9.73 -7.54
CA LEU A 48 -18.31 10.25 -8.32
C LEU A 48 -18.59 11.63 -8.92
N ARG A 49 -19.82 11.87 -9.40
CA ARG A 49 -20.26 13.19 -9.92
C ARG A 49 -20.17 14.32 -8.90
N ASN A 50 -20.13 14.00 -7.60
CA ASN A 50 -20.11 14.96 -6.50
C ASN A 50 -18.79 14.92 -5.71
N VAL A 51 -17.76 14.24 -6.20
CA VAL A 51 -16.46 14.19 -5.53
C VAL A 51 -15.79 15.55 -5.63
N ARG A 52 -15.58 16.17 -4.46
CA ARG A 52 -14.93 17.48 -4.32
C ARG A 52 -13.63 17.42 -3.52
N THR A 53 -13.32 16.27 -2.94
CA THR A 53 -12.09 16.06 -2.17
C THR A 53 -11.44 14.74 -2.55
N LEU A 54 -10.16 14.79 -2.92
CA LEU A 54 -9.29 13.65 -3.17
C LEU A 54 -8.28 13.51 -2.05
N ILE A 55 -8.28 12.37 -1.37
CA ILE A 55 -7.25 12.01 -0.41
C ILE A 55 -6.29 11.04 -1.10
N LEU A 56 -5.01 11.40 -1.15
CA LEU A 56 -3.99 10.71 -1.91
C LEU A 56 -2.82 10.27 -1.02
N ASP A 57 -2.24 9.12 -1.37
CA ASP A 57 -1.00 8.59 -0.79
C ASP A 57 0.22 9.00 -1.63
N LYS A 58 1.43 8.91 -1.06
CA LYS A 58 2.74 9.10 -1.71
C LYS A 58 2.82 8.48 -3.08
N LYS A 59 2.50 7.19 -3.23
CA LYS A 59 2.62 6.51 -4.53
C LYS A 59 1.66 7.04 -5.60
N ALA A 60 0.62 7.79 -5.24
CA ALA A 60 -0.23 8.45 -6.21
C ALA A 60 0.55 9.54 -6.97
N LEU A 61 1.33 10.34 -6.24
CA LEU A 61 2.00 11.55 -6.73
C LEU A 61 3.48 11.34 -7.10
N PHE A 62 4.14 10.42 -6.40
CA PHE A 62 5.56 10.13 -6.55
C PHE A 62 5.79 8.76 -7.21
N GLY A 63 6.78 8.71 -8.09
CA GLY A 63 7.24 7.48 -8.74
C GLY A 63 8.18 6.69 -7.83
N SER A 64 8.78 5.65 -8.38
CA SER A 64 9.88 4.95 -7.72
C SER A 64 11.08 5.90 -7.51
N GLY A 65 11.71 5.80 -6.35
CA GLY A 65 12.99 6.45 -6.03
C GLY A 65 14.00 6.36 -7.17
N VAL A 66 14.71 7.44 -7.46
CA VAL A 66 15.86 7.43 -8.37
C VAL A 66 17.11 7.85 -7.61
N VAL A 67 18.25 7.32 -8.02
CA VAL A 67 19.54 7.82 -7.54
C VAL A 67 19.71 9.25 -8.05
N THR A 68 19.76 10.20 -7.10
CA THR A 68 19.85 11.64 -7.40
C THR A 68 21.27 12.14 -7.26
N SER A 69 21.98 11.65 -6.25
CA SER A 69 23.36 12.02 -5.96
C SER A 69 24.13 10.84 -5.37
N VAL A 70 25.44 10.90 -5.54
CA VAL A 70 26.41 9.96 -5.00
C VAL A 70 27.49 10.79 -4.32
N TRP A 71 27.77 10.46 -3.07
CA TRP A 71 28.86 11.05 -2.30
C TRP A 71 30.04 10.08 -2.29
N LEU A 72 31.19 10.53 -2.79
CA LEU A 72 32.43 9.76 -2.83
C LEU A 72 33.63 10.71 -2.83
N ASN A 73 34.78 10.25 -2.30
CA ASN A 73 36.01 11.05 -2.16
C ASN A 73 35.84 12.39 -1.41
N GLY A 74 34.76 12.56 -0.65
CA GLY A 74 34.47 13.83 0.03
C GLY A 74 33.71 14.86 -0.77
N GLU A 75 33.26 14.54 -1.99
CA GLU A 75 32.53 15.42 -2.88
C GLU A 75 31.17 14.80 -3.24
N THR A 76 30.17 15.66 -3.46
CA THR A 76 28.84 15.26 -3.93
C THR A 76 28.77 15.37 -5.45
N PHE A 77 28.35 14.29 -6.11
CA PHE A 77 28.11 14.25 -7.54
C PHE A 77 26.65 13.96 -7.81
N ASN A 78 26.02 14.71 -8.70
CA ASN A 78 24.68 14.36 -9.17
C ASN A 78 24.75 13.15 -10.13
N SER A 79 23.62 12.47 -10.31
CA SER A 79 23.56 11.28 -11.16
C SER A 79 24.01 11.56 -12.60
N TYR A 80 23.72 12.74 -13.15
CA TYR A 80 24.18 13.15 -14.49
C TYR A 80 25.71 13.24 -14.59
N GLN A 81 26.37 13.85 -13.60
CA GLN A 81 27.82 13.96 -13.51
C GLN A 81 28.46 12.57 -13.50
N ILE A 82 27.92 11.65 -12.70
CA ILE A 82 28.38 10.26 -12.67
C ILE A 82 28.20 9.56 -14.03
N HIS A 83 27.08 9.75 -14.74
CA HIS A 83 26.91 9.18 -16.08
C HIS A 83 27.86 9.81 -17.12
N SER A 84 28.14 11.11 -16.99
CA SER A 84 29.01 11.87 -17.89
C SER A 84 30.51 11.61 -17.67
N CYS A 85 30.90 10.96 -16.57
CA CYS A 85 32.30 10.69 -16.24
C CYS A 85 33.03 9.84 -17.30
N ARG A 86 32.29 9.09 -18.13
CA ARG A 86 32.88 8.36 -19.27
C ARG A 86 33.41 9.29 -20.36
N SER A 87 32.87 10.49 -20.47
CA SER A 87 33.15 11.46 -21.53
C SER A 87 34.11 12.56 -21.08
N ASP A 88 34.17 12.87 -19.78
CA ASP A 88 35.09 13.85 -19.21
C ASP A 88 36.31 13.17 -18.55
N PRO A 89 37.52 13.25 -19.16
CA PRO A 89 38.73 12.62 -18.64
C PRO A 89 39.19 13.17 -17.28
N ASN A 90 38.88 14.43 -16.93
CA ASN A 90 39.25 15.01 -15.64
C ASN A 90 38.37 14.48 -14.51
N LEU A 91 37.09 14.29 -14.80
CA LEU A 91 36.14 13.70 -13.85
C LEU A 91 36.39 12.20 -13.67
N LYS A 92 36.76 11.52 -14.75
CA LYS A 92 37.08 10.09 -14.75
C LYS A 92 38.20 9.73 -13.76
N CYS A 93 39.34 10.41 -13.82
CA CYS A 93 40.49 10.10 -12.97
C CYS A 93 40.22 10.26 -11.46
N LYS A 94 39.31 11.16 -11.08
CA LYS A 94 38.91 11.33 -9.66
C LYS A 94 37.94 10.25 -9.20
N ILE A 95 37.00 9.84 -10.04
CA ILE A 95 35.85 9.02 -9.63
C ILE A 95 36.12 7.51 -9.80
N ASP A 96 36.94 7.11 -10.77
CA ASP A 96 37.02 5.71 -11.26
C ASP A 96 37.31 4.65 -10.17
N PRO A 97 38.31 4.82 -9.26
CA PRO A 97 38.64 3.74 -8.31
C PRO A 97 37.57 3.56 -7.22
N THR A 98 37.17 4.64 -6.57
CA THR A 98 36.18 4.60 -5.48
C THR A 98 34.81 4.20 -6.00
N LEU A 99 34.41 4.70 -7.17
CA LEU A 99 33.14 4.31 -7.79
C LEU A 99 33.13 2.84 -8.22
N MET A 100 34.27 2.29 -8.65
CA MET A 100 34.36 0.85 -8.96
C MET A 100 34.15 0.00 -7.70
N GLU A 101 34.70 0.39 -6.56
CA GLU A 101 34.45 -0.35 -5.32
C GLU A 101 33.01 -0.21 -4.82
N MET A 102 32.41 0.98 -4.97
CA MET A 102 30.97 1.16 -4.73
C MET A 102 30.13 0.26 -5.66
N HIS A 103 30.54 0.14 -6.93
CA HIS A 103 29.88 -0.72 -7.92
C HIS A 103 29.99 -2.20 -7.53
N ASN A 104 31.18 -2.66 -7.11
CA ASN A 104 31.40 -4.00 -6.59
C ASN A 104 30.54 -4.29 -5.36
N CYS A 105 30.50 -3.33 -4.42
CA CYS A 105 29.70 -3.41 -3.21
C CYS A 105 28.22 -3.64 -3.54
N VAL A 106 27.65 -2.81 -4.43
CA VAL A 106 26.25 -2.94 -4.86
C VAL A 106 26.02 -4.27 -5.60
N ALA A 107 26.91 -4.64 -6.51
CA ALA A 107 26.77 -5.86 -7.31
C ALA A 107 26.79 -7.15 -6.47
N LEU A 108 27.51 -7.15 -5.34
CA LEU A 108 27.63 -8.30 -4.46
C LEU A 108 26.54 -8.31 -3.37
N CYS A 109 26.22 -7.15 -2.80
CA CYS A 109 25.20 -7.04 -1.76
C CYS A 109 23.79 -7.16 -2.32
N CYS A 110 23.55 -6.75 -3.57
CA CYS A 110 22.22 -6.80 -4.18
C CYS A 110 22.12 -7.92 -5.23
N ASP A 111 20.99 -8.64 -5.28
CA ASP A 111 20.73 -9.65 -6.33
C ASP A 111 19.61 -9.22 -7.27
N LYS A 112 19.91 -9.09 -8.57
CA LYS A 112 18.95 -8.76 -9.63
C LYS A 112 17.81 -9.77 -9.76
N ARG A 113 18.06 -11.02 -9.37
CA ARG A 113 17.09 -12.12 -9.51
C ARG A 113 16.05 -12.12 -8.40
N ILE A 114 16.24 -11.31 -7.37
CA ILE A 114 15.27 -11.16 -6.30
C ILE A 114 14.27 -10.09 -6.76
N GLU A 115 13.13 -10.54 -7.31
CA GLU A 115 11.93 -9.71 -7.52
C GLU A 115 11.34 -9.15 -6.19
N GLU A 116 12.02 -9.39 -5.06
CA GLU A 116 11.65 -9.10 -3.67
C GLU A 116 12.70 -8.23 -2.91
N GLY A 117 13.70 -7.63 -3.59
CA GLY A 117 14.67 -6.73 -2.92
C GLY A 117 14.00 -5.46 -2.37
N LEU A 118 14.61 -4.82 -1.36
CA LEU A 118 14.12 -3.55 -0.81
C LEU A 118 13.91 -2.56 -1.96
N PRO A 119 12.86 -1.70 -1.93
CA PRO A 119 12.60 -0.76 -3.02
C PRO A 119 13.86 -0.01 -3.47
N HIS A 120 14.63 0.46 -2.49
CA HIS A 120 15.91 1.18 -2.62
C HIS A 120 17.01 0.40 -3.36
N GLU A 121 17.11 -0.92 -3.14
CA GLU A 121 18.16 -1.77 -3.74
C GLU A 121 18.00 -1.84 -5.26
N ARG A 122 16.76 -1.97 -5.78
CA ARG A 122 16.52 -2.04 -7.22
C ARG A 122 16.96 -0.77 -7.94
N GLN A 123 16.79 0.37 -7.29
CA GLN A 123 17.04 1.68 -7.89
C GLN A 123 18.55 1.95 -7.89
N ILE A 124 19.25 1.51 -6.84
CA ILE A 124 20.71 1.52 -6.78
C ILE A 124 21.31 0.54 -7.80
N ILE A 125 20.79 -0.68 -7.91
CA ILE A 125 21.25 -1.64 -8.94
C ILE A 125 21.01 -1.07 -10.34
N SER A 126 19.81 -0.55 -10.62
CA SER A 126 19.47 0.02 -11.94
C SER A 126 20.39 1.19 -12.31
N PHE A 127 20.77 2.01 -11.33
CA PHE A 127 21.73 3.08 -11.52
C PHE A 127 23.15 2.54 -11.77
N MET A 128 23.61 1.56 -10.98
CA MET A 128 24.94 0.98 -11.16
C MET A 128 25.07 0.19 -12.47
N ASP A 129 23.99 -0.45 -12.92
CA ASP A 129 23.92 -1.17 -14.19
C ASP A 129 24.08 -0.27 -15.42
N SER A 130 23.56 0.96 -15.37
CA SER A 130 23.77 1.93 -16.45
C SER A 130 25.27 2.26 -16.62
N LEU A 131 26.03 2.19 -15.52
CA LEU A 131 27.47 2.44 -15.48
C LEU A 131 28.31 1.22 -15.84
N LYS A 132 27.93 0.02 -15.43
CA LYS A 132 28.56 -1.24 -15.85
C LYS A 132 27.66 -2.38 -15.43
N ASP A 133 27.58 -3.44 -16.23
CA ASP A 133 26.75 -4.60 -15.90
C ASP A 133 27.19 -5.24 -14.58
N THR A 134 26.35 -5.11 -13.55
CA THR A 134 26.62 -5.64 -12.20
C THR A 134 26.60 -7.18 -12.18
N GLU A 135 25.91 -7.85 -13.12
CA GLU A 135 25.98 -9.32 -13.21
C GLU A 135 27.37 -9.79 -13.65
N LYS A 136 28.05 -9.00 -14.50
CA LYS A 136 29.40 -9.36 -14.93
C LYS A 136 30.40 -9.28 -13.79
N VAL A 137 30.17 -8.38 -12.82
CA VAL A 137 31.02 -8.24 -11.63
C VAL A 137 31.05 -9.54 -10.84
N LYS A 138 29.90 -10.20 -10.70
CA LYS A 138 29.76 -11.46 -9.96
C LYS A 138 30.64 -12.60 -10.50
N TYR A 139 31.07 -12.54 -11.77
CA TYR A 139 32.01 -13.55 -12.33
C TYR A 139 33.46 -13.35 -11.89
N TYR A 140 33.84 -12.14 -11.44
CA TYR A 140 35.18 -11.88 -10.91
C TYR A 140 35.32 -12.26 -9.43
N TYR A 141 34.27 -12.78 -8.82
CA TYR A 141 34.27 -13.23 -7.44
C TYR A 141 33.93 -14.72 -7.37
N THR A 142 34.89 -15.51 -6.90
CA THR A 142 34.69 -16.90 -6.52
C THR A 142 34.08 -16.95 -5.13
N GLU A 143 33.09 -17.82 -4.92
CA GLU A 143 32.45 -18.07 -3.62
C GLU A 143 31.76 -16.82 -3.01
N ARG A 144 30.43 -16.79 -3.09
CA ARG A 144 29.60 -15.67 -2.63
C ARG A 144 28.66 -16.11 -1.54
N HIS A 145 28.66 -15.37 -0.44
CA HIS A 145 27.76 -15.60 0.69
C HIS A 145 27.13 -14.28 1.09
N ASN A 146 25.80 -14.24 1.12
CA ASN A 146 25.04 -13.03 1.37
C ASN A 146 24.29 -13.16 2.69
N LYS A 147 24.42 -12.15 3.54
CA LYS A 147 23.49 -11.87 4.64
C LYS A 147 22.42 -10.94 4.08
N ALA A 148 21.18 -11.42 4.04
CA ALA A 148 20.04 -10.60 3.63
C ALA A 148 19.79 -9.48 4.65
N TYR A 149 19.21 -8.38 4.17
CA TYR A 149 18.73 -7.30 5.02
C TYR A 149 17.78 -7.81 6.11
N SER A 150 17.90 -7.29 7.32
CA SER A 150 16.90 -7.43 8.37
C SER A 150 16.61 -6.08 9.03
N THR A 151 15.39 -5.90 9.54
CA THR A 151 15.02 -4.69 10.29
C THR A 151 15.74 -4.58 11.64
N GLU A 152 16.29 -5.68 12.14
CA GLU A 152 17.11 -5.69 13.36
C GLU A 152 18.52 -5.18 13.08
N SER A 153 19.12 -5.55 11.94
CA SER A 153 20.49 -5.17 11.61
C SER A 153 20.59 -3.96 10.69
N MET A 154 19.55 -3.57 9.95
CA MET A 154 19.51 -2.39 9.08
C MET A 154 20.61 -2.32 7.99
N PHE A 155 21.27 -3.45 7.68
CA PHE A 155 22.27 -3.59 6.61
C PHE A 155 22.18 -4.96 5.91
N THR A 156 22.66 -4.99 4.66
CA THR A 156 22.95 -6.16 3.84
C THR A 156 24.47 -6.33 3.75
N ALA A 157 24.98 -7.56 3.84
CA ALA A 157 26.41 -7.82 3.72
C ALA A 157 26.70 -8.99 2.78
N SER A 158 27.81 -8.92 2.05
CA SER A 158 28.26 -9.98 1.16
C SER A 158 29.75 -10.23 1.31
N VAL A 159 30.13 -11.51 1.35
CA VAL A 159 31.53 -11.92 1.19
C VAL A 159 31.75 -12.36 -0.24
N GLY A 160 32.81 -11.83 -0.85
CA GLY A 160 33.32 -12.31 -2.12
C GLY A 160 34.83 -12.47 -2.07
N LYS A 161 35.33 -13.54 -2.66
CA LYS A 161 36.76 -13.70 -2.92
C LYS A 161 37.06 -13.32 -4.36
N HIS A 162 37.81 -12.25 -4.56
CA HIS A 162 38.20 -11.78 -5.89
C HIS A 162 39.18 -12.76 -6.54
N LEU A 163 39.27 -12.75 -7.89
CA LEU A 163 40.13 -13.69 -8.65
C LEU A 163 41.61 -13.63 -8.28
N ASP A 164 42.09 -12.50 -7.75
CA ASP A 164 43.45 -12.32 -7.22
C ASP A 164 43.66 -12.94 -5.82
N GLN A 165 42.70 -13.75 -5.36
CA GLN A 165 42.66 -14.40 -4.05
C GLN A 165 42.42 -13.46 -2.87
N THR A 166 42.19 -12.16 -3.09
CA THR A 166 41.82 -11.25 -2.00
C THR A 166 40.38 -11.50 -1.56
N GLN A 167 40.15 -11.60 -0.26
CA GLN A 167 38.82 -11.75 0.30
C GLN A 167 38.31 -10.40 0.81
N CYS A 168 37.13 -10.01 0.35
CA CYS A 168 36.49 -8.75 0.72
C CYS A 168 35.11 -9.00 1.29
N VAL A 169 34.77 -8.24 2.33
CA VAL A 169 33.42 -8.14 2.87
C VAL A 169 32.86 -6.79 2.48
N TYR A 170 31.74 -6.78 1.77
CA TYR A 170 31.01 -5.58 1.39
C TYR A 170 29.76 -5.43 2.25
N VAL A 171 29.42 -4.19 2.59
CA VAL A 171 28.27 -3.86 3.42
C VAL A 171 27.54 -2.66 2.82
N MET A 172 26.22 -2.77 2.79
CA MET A 172 25.30 -1.74 2.32
C MET A 172 24.19 -1.58 3.34
N GLY A 173 23.98 -0.37 3.89
CA GLY A 173 23.00 -0.17 4.97
C GLY A 173 22.71 1.29 5.27
N SER A 174 22.00 1.54 6.39
CA SER A 174 21.75 2.90 6.86
C SER A 174 23.06 3.59 7.28
N VAL A 175 23.10 4.92 7.15
CA VAL A 175 24.29 5.71 7.54
C VAL A 175 24.63 5.52 9.02
N GLU A 176 23.60 5.52 9.88
CA GLU A 176 23.74 5.37 11.34
C GLU A 176 24.29 4.02 11.75
N GLU A 177 24.04 2.96 10.96
CA GLU A 177 24.56 1.63 11.23
C GLU A 177 25.94 1.42 10.62
N VAL A 178 26.19 1.87 9.39
CA VAL A 178 27.45 1.53 8.69
C VAL A 178 28.62 2.44 9.10
N VAL A 179 28.38 3.74 9.24
CA VAL A 179 29.45 4.74 9.45
C VAL A 179 30.20 4.53 10.77
N PRO A 180 29.56 4.26 11.92
CA PRO A 180 30.27 4.07 13.18
C PRO A 180 31.29 2.92 13.18
N HIS A 181 31.16 1.96 12.27
CA HIS A 181 32.05 0.81 12.15
C HIS A 181 33.19 1.01 11.14
N CYS A 182 33.27 2.19 10.53
CA CYS A 182 34.31 2.51 9.56
C CYS A 182 35.50 3.22 10.23
N SER A 183 36.69 2.62 10.14
CA SER A 183 37.94 3.24 10.64
C SER A 183 38.69 4.02 9.57
N HIS A 184 38.41 3.74 8.30
CA HIS A 184 39.04 4.38 7.14
C HIS A 184 37.99 4.83 6.12
N ILE A 185 38.38 5.72 5.21
CA ILE A 185 37.60 6.12 4.03
C ILE A 185 38.44 5.91 2.78
N LEU A 186 37.81 5.43 1.70
CA LEU A 186 38.45 5.28 0.40
C LEU A 186 38.45 6.64 -0.33
N LYS A 187 39.64 7.21 -0.51
CA LYS A 187 39.84 8.47 -1.23
C LYS A 187 40.80 8.25 -2.40
N GLU A 188 40.32 8.48 -3.61
CA GLU A 188 41.10 8.34 -4.85
C GLU A 188 41.83 6.98 -4.93
N GLY A 189 41.17 5.91 -4.48
CA GLY A 189 41.71 4.54 -4.46
C GLY A 189 42.66 4.22 -3.30
N LYS A 190 42.83 5.11 -2.31
CA LYS A 190 43.64 4.87 -1.11
C LYS A 190 42.79 4.92 0.15
N ALA A 191 42.97 3.96 1.04
CA ALA A 191 42.39 4.00 2.37
C ALA A 191 43.12 5.06 3.21
N VAL A 192 42.39 6.06 3.68
CA VAL A 192 42.88 7.09 4.61
C VAL A 192 42.07 7.03 5.90
N GLU A 193 42.65 7.46 7.02
CA GLU A 193 41.98 7.45 8.32
C GLU A 193 40.65 8.23 8.30
N PHE A 194 39.61 7.66 8.90
CA PHE A 194 38.29 8.28 8.97
C PHE A 194 38.22 9.27 10.15
N THR A 195 38.89 10.41 9.98
CA THR A 195 38.98 11.47 10.99
C THR A 195 37.62 12.11 11.33
N GLU A 196 37.57 12.89 12.42
CA GLU A 196 36.37 13.69 12.78
C GLU A 196 35.95 14.67 11.68
N GLU A 197 36.90 15.19 10.88
CA GLU A 197 36.57 16.07 9.75
C GLU A 197 35.70 15.35 8.72
N TRP A 198 36.00 14.09 8.45
CA TRP A 198 35.22 13.27 7.54
C TRP A 198 33.84 12.94 8.10
N HIS A 199 33.75 12.61 9.39
CA HIS A 199 32.47 12.41 10.07
C HIS A 199 31.59 13.67 9.95
N ASN A 200 32.16 14.85 10.18
CA ASN A 200 31.46 16.13 10.00
C ASN A 200 30.98 16.35 8.57
N ARG A 201 31.76 15.96 7.56
CA ARG A 201 31.33 16.04 6.15
C ARG A 201 30.21 15.08 5.82
N VAL A 202 30.23 13.86 6.36
CA VAL A 202 29.13 12.90 6.23
C VAL A 202 27.86 13.45 6.88
N SER A 203 27.96 13.95 8.11
CA SER A 203 26.83 14.60 8.78
C SER A 203 26.32 15.82 8.01
N GLN A 204 27.22 16.64 7.47
CA GLN A 204 26.85 17.79 6.64
C GLN A 204 26.10 17.35 5.39
N TYR A 205 26.54 16.29 4.71
CA TYR A 205 25.84 15.74 3.55
C TYR A 205 24.43 15.27 3.92
N CYS A 206 24.29 14.48 4.99
CA CYS A 206 22.99 14.02 5.46
C CYS A 206 22.05 15.20 5.80
N ASN A 207 22.60 16.25 6.42
CA ASN A 207 21.85 17.45 6.82
C ASN A 207 21.53 18.38 5.64
N GLU A 208 22.42 18.59 4.68
CA GLU A 208 22.20 19.44 3.50
C GLU A 208 20.98 18.94 2.71
N PHE A 209 20.89 17.63 2.57
CA PHE A 209 19.76 17.00 1.91
C PHE A 209 18.55 16.82 2.83
N ASN A 210 18.60 17.24 4.11
CA ASN A 210 17.57 17.08 5.16
C ASN A 210 16.75 15.79 4.97
N SER A 211 17.45 14.72 4.58
CA SER A 211 16.81 13.48 4.22
C SER A 211 16.89 12.62 5.47
N PRO A 212 15.78 12.01 5.92
CA PRO A 212 15.90 10.96 6.91
C PRO A 212 16.94 9.96 6.39
N SER A 213 17.78 9.45 7.30
CA SER A 213 18.85 8.50 7.01
C SER A 213 18.40 7.31 6.14
N HIS A 214 17.10 7.03 6.11
CA HIS A 214 16.41 6.03 5.28
C HIS A 214 16.56 6.19 3.76
N ASN A 215 16.77 7.40 3.23
CA ASN A 215 16.92 7.63 1.78
C ASN A 215 18.38 7.74 1.32
N ILE A 216 19.32 7.60 2.25
CA ILE A 216 20.76 7.61 2.00
C ILE A 216 21.31 6.25 2.39
N VAL A 217 21.87 5.54 1.43
CA VAL A 217 22.49 4.24 1.68
C VAL A 217 24.00 4.42 1.76
N ALA A 218 24.58 4.01 2.90
CA ALA A 218 26.02 3.98 3.11
C ALA A 218 26.61 2.67 2.59
N LEU A 219 27.78 2.76 1.95
CA LEU A 219 28.53 1.63 1.42
C LEU A 219 29.90 1.57 2.12
N ALA A 220 30.29 0.37 2.53
CA ALA A 220 31.59 0.13 3.13
C ALA A 220 32.15 -1.24 2.70
N MET A 221 33.47 -1.37 2.78
CA MET A 221 34.16 -2.64 2.52
C MET A 221 35.20 -2.93 3.59
N ARG A 222 35.50 -4.20 3.80
CA ARG A 222 36.62 -4.64 4.63
C ARG A 222 37.42 -5.67 3.85
N VAL A 223 38.71 -5.41 3.69
CA VAL A 223 39.64 -6.37 3.09
C VAL A 223 40.13 -7.29 4.20
N THR A 224 39.77 -8.57 4.14
CA THR A 224 40.27 -9.56 5.09
C THR A 224 41.58 -10.15 4.58
N PRO A 225 42.63 -10.24 5.42
CA PRO A 225 43.87 -10.89 5.00
C PRO A 225 43.61 -12.36 4.65
N ASN A 226 44.30 -12.88 3.63
CA ASN A 226 44.14 -14.25 3.12
C ASN A 226 44.44 -15.37 4.15
N THR A 227 44.79 -15.00 5.38
CA THR A 227 45.07 -15.89 6.51
C THR A 227 43.86 -16.18 7.39
N GLU A 228 42.77 -15.39 7.33
CA GLU A 228 41.54 -15.70 8.06
C GLU A 228 40.81 -16.89 7.40
N ASP A 229 40.30 -17.83 8.21
CA ASP A 229 39.51 -18.95 7.70
C ASP A 229 38.16 -18.42 7.19
N GLU A 230 37.90 -18.67 5.91
CA GLU A 230 36.68 -18.27 5.23
C GLU A 230 35.41 -18.78 5.94
N LYS A 231 35.45 -19.98 6.51
CA LYS A 231 34.31 -20.52 7.27
C LYS A 231 34.02 -19.71 8.52
N GLU A 232 35.06 -19.19 9.15
CA GLU A 232 34.93 -18.36 10.34
C GLU A 232 34.36 -16.98 10.00
N VAL A 233 34.82 -16.36 8.91
CA VAL A 233 34.26 -15.10 8.41
C VAL A 233 32.78 -15.26 8.03
N ARG A 234 32.41 -16.36 7.37
CA ARG A 234 31.03 -16.70 7.04
C ARG A 234 30.17 -16.88 8.29
N GLN A 235 30.66 -17.66 9.25
CA GLN A 235 29.93 -17.92 10.48
C GLN A 235 29.71 -16.64 11.28
N ARG A 236 30.72 -15.76 11.38
CA ARG A 236 30.59 -14.45 12.03
C ARG A 236 29.56 -13.56 11.33
N LEU A 237 29.54 -13.51 10.01
CA LEU A 237 28.54 -12.70 9.28
C LEU A 237 27.11 -13.19 9.47
N GLN A 238 26.91 -14.51 9.59
CA GLN A 238 25.59 -15.09 9.82
C GLN A 238 25.14 -14.96 11.29
N SER A 239 26.08 -15.06 12.25
CA SER A 239 25.77 -15.06 13.68
C SER A 239 25.69 -13.67 14.31
N THR A 240 26.31 -12.64 13.71
CA THR A 240 26.40 -11.31 14.32
C THR A 240 25.24 -10.41 13.89
N GLN A 241 24.54 -9.82 14.87
CA GLN A 241 23.50 -8.82 14.63
C GLN A 241 24.10 -7.46 14.20
N SER A 242 25.27 -7.09 14.72
CA SER A 242 25.99 -5.83 14.41
C SER A 242 27.20 -6.03 13.49
N LEU A 243 27.74 -4.93 12.96
CA LEU A 243 29.01 -4.93 12.24
C LEU A 243 30.21 -5.00 13.22
N THR A 244 31.36 -5.40 12.68
CA THR A 244 32.66 -5.37 13.38
C THR A 244 33.37 -4.05 13.10
N GLU A 245 34.24 -3.62 14.01
CA GLU A 245 35.13 -2.47 13.74
C GLU A 245 36.11 -2.84 12.60
N ASP A 246 36.64 -1.83 11.89
CA ASP A 246 37.59 -1.93 10.76
C ASP A 246 37.04 -1.98 9.33
N TYR A 247 35.94 -1.28 9.05
CA TYR A 247 35.50 -1.04 7.67
C TYR A 247 36.18 0.18 7.04
N ILE A 248 36.32 0.14 5.71
CA ILE A 248 36.70 1.24 4.84
C ILE A 248 35.41 1.78 4.22
N PHE A 249 35.05 3.01 4.56
CA PHE A 249 33.91 3.71 4.03
C PHE A 249 34.14 4.05 2.54
N LEU A 250 33.22 3.62 1.68
CA LEU A 250 33.32 3.85 0.23
C LEU A 250 32.61 5.14 -0.18
N GLY A 251 31.42 5.37 0.38
CA GLY A 251 30.60 6.51 0.06
C GLY A 251 29.13 6.29 0.36
N MET A 252 28.30 7.21 -0.12
CA MET A 252 26.85 7.16 0.07
C MET A 252 26.11 7.36 -1.24
N ILE A 253 24.94 6.75 -1.35
CA ILE A 253 24.04 6.91 -2.49
C ILE A 253 22.72 7.45 -1.98
N GLN A 254 22.31 8.60 -2.52
CA GLN A 254 21.02 9.20 -2.18
C GLN A 254 19.97 8.82 -3.22
N ILE A 255 18.86 8.26 -2.72
CA ILE A 255 17.67 7.97 -3.49
C ILE A 255 16.62 9.02 -3.14
N THR A 256 16.03 9.65 -4.15
CA THR A 256 14.90 10.55 -3.95
C THR A 256 13.75 10.11 -4.82
N ASP A 257 12.53 10.09 -4.28
CA ASP A 257 11.34 9.85 -5.09
C ASP A 257 11.09 11.01 -6.04
N ASN A 258 11.02 10.68 -7.32
CA ASN A 258 10.67 11.67 -8.33
C ASN A 258 9.18 11.94 -8.32
N VAL A 259 8.83 13.21 -8.45
CA VAL A 259 7.46 13.61 -8.78
C VAL A 259 7.11 13.04 -10.15
N LYS A 260 5.95 12.39 -10.29
CA LYS A 260 5.49 11.94 -11.60
C LYS A 260 5.29 13.16 -12.53
N PRO A 261 5.70 13.11 -13.81
CA PRO A 261 5.66 14.27 -14.70
C PRO A 261 4.28 14.95 -14.82
N GLN A 262 3.20 14.18 -14.66
CA GLN A 262 1.82 14.66 -14.79
C GLN A 262 1.27 15.30 -13.50
N THR A 263 1.98 15.20 -12.37
CA THR A 263 1.48 15.64 -11.07
C THR A 263 1.19 17.14 -11.06
N THR A 264 2.12 17.98 -11.54
CA THR A 264 1.97 19.43 -11.50
C THR A 264 0.76 19.91 -12.31
N ASP A 265 0.58 19.39 -13.53
CA ASP A 265 -0.55 19.72 -14.38
C ASP A 265 -1.87 19.24 -13.78
N MET A 266 -1.87 18.05 -13.16
CA MET A 266 -3.04 17.51 -12.49
C MET A 266 -3.43 18.34 -11.26
N MET A 267 -2.47 18.80 -10.45
CA MET A 267 -2.75 19.67 -9.30
C MET A 267 -3.41 20.97 -9.74
N LYS A 268 -2.89 21.56 -10.82
CA LYS A 268 -3.47 22.76 -11.44
C LYS A 268 -4.90 22.50 -11.91
N LEU A 269 -5.13 21.37 -12.58
CA LEU A 269 -6.44 21.00 -13.09
C LEU A 269 -7.46 20.75 -11.96
N CYS A 270 -7.05 20.10 -10.87
CA CYS A 270 -7.88 19.92 -9.68
C CYS A 270 -8.29 21.28 -9.09
N LYS A 271 -7.32 22.19 -8.94
CA LYS A 271 -7.56 23.55 -8.42
C LYS A 271 -8.53 24.34 -9.29
N GLU A 272 -8.33 24.35 -10.61
CA GLU A 272 -9.19 25.06 -11.56
C GLU A 272 -10.65 24.56 -11.57
N ASN A 273 -10.89 23.33 -11.09
CA ASN A 273 -12.21 22.70 -11.06
C ASN A 273 -12.77 22.49 -9.64
N ASN A 274 -12.21 23.19 -8.64
CA ASN A 274 -12.64 23.11 -7.24
C ASN A 274 -12.63 21.68 -6.67
N ILE A 275 -11.62 20.90 -7.05
CA ILE A 275 -11.33 19.59 -6.46
C ILE A 275 -10.18 19.78 -5.49
N ARG A 276 -10.47 19.66 -4.20
CA ARG A 276 -9.47 19.73 -3.14
C ARG A 276 -8.62 18.47 -3.15
N VAL A 277 -7.33 18.61 -2.93
CA VAL A 277 -6.41 17.48 -2.85
C VAL A 277 -5.73 17.49 -1.49
N ILE A 278 -5.77 16.36 -0.81
CA ILE A 278 -5.22 16.14 0.53
C ILE A 278 -4.21 15.03 0.42
N PHE A 279 -2.99 15.31 0.83
CA PHE A 279 -1.89 14.36 0.75
C PHE A 279 -1.58 13.81 2.14
N LEU A 280 -1.66 12.48 2.30
CA LEU A 280 -1.32 11.80 3.53
C LEU A 280 -0.04 10.99 3.32
N SER A 281 0.92 11.14 4.24
CA SER A 281 2.19 10.41 4.21
C SER A 281 2.60 9.98 5.62
N GLU A 282 3.16 8.78 5.73
CA GLU A 282 3.75 8.24 6.97
C GLU A 282 5.19 8.76 7.17
N GLU A 283 5.76 9.43 6.18
CA GLU A 283 7.14 9.91 6.20
C GLU A 283 7.33 11.16 7.07
N ASP A 284 8.59 11.41 7.42
CA ASP A 284 9.00 12.60 8.15
C ASP A 284 8.57 13.91 7.46
N THR A 285 8.11 14.86 8.26
CA THR A 285 7.59 16.16 7.82
C THR A 285 8.56 16.92 6.92
N VAL A 286 9.86 16.81 7.16
CA VAL A 286 10.88 17.53 6.38
C VAL A 286 11.00 16.97 4.97
N LEU A 287 10.96 15.64 4.83
CA LEU A 287 11.02 14.96 3.53
C LEU A 287 9.76 15.27 2.71
N VAL A 288 8.60 15.12 3.34
CA VAL A 288 7.29 15.38 2.73
C VAL A 288 7.19 16.83 2.26
N LYS A 289 7.75 17.77 3.01
CA LYS A 289 7.81 19.18 2.62
C LYS A 289 8.62 19.42 1.36
N LYS A 290 9.79 18.80 1.23
CA LYS A 290 10.60 18.90 0.00
C LYS A 290 9.88 18.30 -1.19
N GLN A 291 9.30 17.12 -1.01
CA GLN A 291 8.51 16.41 -2.02
C GLN A 291 7.31 17.25 -2.50
N ALA A 292 6.54 17.84 -1.59
CA ALA A 292 5.39 18.66 -1.91
C ALA A 292 5.78 19.97 -2.64
N ILE A 293 6.86 20.62 -2.22
CA ILE A 293 7.39 21.82 -2.91
C ILE A 293 7.88 21.44 -4.32
N ALA A 294 8.65 20.36 -4.45
CA ALA A 294 9.16 19.89 -5.73
C ALA A 294 8.04 19.52 -6.71
N ALA A 295 6.92 19.01 -6.20
CA ALA A 295 5.75 18.66 -6.99
C ALA A 295 4.89 19.87 -7.38
N GLY A 296 5.26 21.09 -6.98
CA GLY A 296 4.47 22.30 -7.21
C GLY A 296 3.12 22.27 -6.49
N ILE A 297 2.99 21.40 -5.49
CA ILE A 297 1.78 21.14 -4.76
C ILE A 297 1.54 22.26 -3.72
N VAL A 298 2.61 22.76 -3.11
CA VAL A 298 2.56 23.80 -2.06
C VAL A 298 3.49 24.96 -2.41
N SER A 299 3.00 26.20 -2.32
CA SER A 299 3.79 27.43 -2.52
C SER A 299 4.38 28.01 -1.22
N GLN A 300 3.82 27.68 -0.04
CA GLN A 300 4.26 28.16 1.28
C GLN A 300 4.24 27.05 2.34
N ALA A 301 5.20 27.09 3.27
CA ALA A 301 5.43 26.07 4.30
C ALA A 301 4.22 25.74 5.20
N ASP A 302 3.23 26.62 5.30
CA ASP A 302 2.15 26.58 6.31
C ASP A 302 1.00 25.61 5.99
N SER A 303 1.08 24.87 4.86
CA SER A 303 0.09 23.87 4.46
C SER A 303 0.50 22.43 4.75
N ILE A 304 1.52 22.23 5.59
CA ILE A 304 2.06 20.91 5.95
C ILE A 304 2.04 20.77 7.45
N LEU A 305 1.41 19.71 7.95
CA LEU A 305 1.32 19.39 9.37
C LEU A 305 1.76 17.95 9.60
N SER A 306 2.28 17.67 10.78
CA SER A 306 2.39 16.30 11.28
C SER A 306 1.04 15.79 11.80
N GLY A 307 0.90 14.46 11.90
CA GLY A 307 -0.28 13.83 12.51
C GLY A 307 -0.54 14.32 13.95
N ASP A 308 0.51 14.60 14.71
CA ASP A 308 0.38 15.11 16.09
C ASP A 308 -0.05 16.58 16.13
N GLU A 309 0.51 17.43 15.27
CA GLU A 309 0.04 18.82 15.13
C GLU A 309 -1.45 18.85 14.76
N LEU A 310 -1.90 17.99 13.82
CA LEU A 310 -3.30 17.89 13.42
C LEU A 310 -4.22 17.59 14.62
N LYS A 311 -3.80 16.76 15.57
CA LYS A 311 -4.60 16.44 16.77
C LYS A 311 -4.77 17.67 17.66
N THR A 312 -3.70 18.46 17.83
CA THR A 312 -3.67 19.63 18.72
C THR A 312 -4.47 20.83 18.22
N LEU A 313 -4.76 20.89 16.90
CA LEU A 313 -5.54 21.99 16.32
C LEU A 313 -6.95 22.09 16.89
N SER A 314 -7.40 23.33 17.10
CA SER A 314 -8.77 23.65 17.47
C SER A 314 -9.76 23.31 16.35
N HIS A 315 -11.06 23.26 16.67
CA HIS A 315 -12.11 23.01 15.68
C HIS A 315 -12.15 24.07 14.57
N GLN A 316 -11.78 25.32 14.87
CA GLN A 316 -11.77 26.37 13.85
C GLN A 316 -10.57 26.22 12.93
N GLU A 317 -9.37 26.00 13.47
CA GLU A 317 -8.17 25.79 12.66
C GLU A 317 -8.30 24.57 11.75
N LYS A 318 -8.91 23.48 12.25
CA LYS A 318 -9.24 22.30 11.43
C LYS A 318 -10.16 22.64 10.27
N ARG A 319 -11.17 23.51 10.47
CA ARG A 319 -12.06 23.95 9.37
C ARG A 319 -11.31 24.80 8.36
N ASP A 320 -10.60 25.82 8.83
CA ASP A 320 -9.82 26.73 7.97
C ASP A 320 -8.79 25.95 7.13
N MET A 321 -8.26 24.85 7.66
CA MET A 321 -7.36 23.95 6.95
C MET A 321 -8.07 23.12 5.86
N ILE A 322 -9.24 22.54 6.14
CA ILE A 322 -10.02 21.73 5.18
C ILE A 322 -10.57 22.57 4.02
N GLU A 323 -10.74 23.87 4.24
CA GLU A 323 -11.16 24.82 3.21
C GLU A 323 -10.05 25.16 2.22
N ARG A 324 -8.79 24.80 2.51
CA ARG A 324 -7.68 25.01 1.56
C ARG A 324 -7.82 24.09 0.36
N ASP A 325 -7.46 24.61 -0.82
CA ASP A 325 -7.36 23.83 -2.07
C ASP A 325 -6.46 22.60 -1.90
N PHE A 326 -5.41 22.78 -1.09
CA PHE A 326 -4.38 21.80 -0.89
C PHE A 326 -3.78 21.85 0.53
N PHE A 327 -3.63 20.68 1.17
CA PHE A 327 -2.80 20.52 2.36
C PHE A 327 -2.20 19.11 2.49
N VAL A 328 -1.14 19.01 3.29
CA VAL A 328 -0.40 17.76 3.57
C VAL A 328 -0.47 17.41 5.06
N VAL A 329 -0.63 16.12 5.34
CA VAL A 329 -0.38 15.54 6.66
C VAL A 329 0.76 14.52 6.56
N ALA A 330 1.89 14.83 7.17
CA ALA A 330 3.06 13.95 7.32
C ALA A 330 3.01 13.16 8.63
N GLN A 331 3.85 12.12 8.77
CA GLN A 331 3.89 11.23 9.94
C GLN A 331 2.49 10.77 10.39
N CYS A 332 1.63 10.47 9.42
CA CYS A 332 0.24 10.13 9.64
C CYS A 332 0.12 8.67 10.12
N SER A 333 -0.47 8.44 11.30
CA SER A 333 -0.82 7.07 11.73
C SER A 333 -2.07 6.57 10.98
N LEU A 334 -2.35 5.26 11.06
CA LEU A 334 -3.58 4.69 10.48
C LEU A 334 -4.85 5.37 11.03
N GLU A 335 -4.86 5.68 12.33
CA GLU A 335 -5.97 6.40 12.97
C GLU A 335 -6.11 7.83 12.46
N ASP A 336 -4.99 8.49 12.15
CA ASP A 336 -5.01 9.85 11.61
C ASP A 336 -5.67 9.91 10.23
N ARG A 337 -5.49 8.88 9.39
CA ARG A 337 -6.15 8.79 8.08
C ARG A 337 -7.66 8.73 8.22
N ASP A 338 -8.15 7.91 9.15
CA ASP A 338 -9.58 7.78 9.46
C ASP A 338 -10.15 9.11 10.01
N ASN A 339 -9.39 9.76 10.90
CA ASN A 339 -9.76 11.04 11.48
C ASN A 339 -9.88 12.13 10.41
N VAL A 340 -8.94 12.20 9.46
CA VAL A 340 -8.98 13.14 8.35
C VAL A 340 -10.23 12.94 7.49
N VAL A 341 -10.55 11.70 7.11
CA VAL A 341 -11.77 11.40 6.32
C VAL A 341 -13.03 11.90 7.03
N ARG A 342 -13.20 11.55 8.32
CA ARG A 342 -14.37 11.97 9.11
C ARG A 342 -14.43 13.48 9.29
N MET A 343 -13.29 14.12 9.47
CA MET A 343 -13.17 15.56 9.64
C MET A 343 -13.66 16.29 8.38
N ILE A 344 -13.25 15.82 7.20
CA ILE A 344 -13.69 16.39 5.91
C ILE A 344 -15.19 16.16 5.69
N GLN A 345 -15.67 14.94 5.92
CA GLN A 345 -17.09 14.61 5.75
C GLN A 345 -18.00 15.46 6.64
N LYS A 346 -17.56 15.76 7.87
CA LYS A 346 -18.28 16.67 8.78
C LYS A 346 -18.24 18.13 8.33
N ALA A 347 -17.11 18.59 7.80
CA ALA A 347 -16.93 19.97 7.38
C ALA A 347 -17.58 20.29 6.02
N SER A 348 -17.73 19.28 5.16
CA SER A 348 -18.23 19.43 3.79
C SER A 348 -19.30 18.37 3.50
N PRO A 349 -20.54 18.52 4.02
CA PRO A 349 -21.59 17.51 3.88
C PRO A 349 -22.02 17.25 2.42
N GLU A 350 -21.90 18.25 1.56
CA GLU A 350 -22.33 18.19 0.16
C GLU A 350 -21.25 17.61 -0.77
N GLY A 351 -19.97 17.82 -0.44
CA GLY A 351 -18.83 17.33 -1.22
C GLY A 351 -18.44 15.91 -0.82
N ARG A 352 -18.40 14.99 -1.79
CA ARG A 352 -17.98 13.60 -1.57
C ARG A 352 -16.47 13.47 -1.49
N VAL A 353 -16.03 12.56 -0.61
CA VAL A 353 -14.62 12.25 -0.38
C VAL A 353 -14.26 10.97 -1.12
N LEU A 354 -13.26 11.06 -1.99
CA LEU A 354 -12.63 9.90 -2.62
C LEU A 354 -11.22 9.75 -2.06
N ILE A 355 -10.85 8.53 -1.67
CA ILE A 355 -9.49 8.22 -1.23
C ILE A 355 -8.87 7.16 -2.13
N SER A 356 -7.61 7.39 -2.53
CA SER A 356 -6.82 6.39 -3.25
C SER A 356 -6.04 5.53 -2.25
N GLY A 357 -6.16 4.21 -2.35
CA GLY A 357 -5.37 3.25 -1.57
C GLY A 357 -4.51 2.35 -2.45
N LEU A 358 -3.44 1.82 -1.86
CA LEU A 358 -2.51 0.89 -2.51
C LEU A 358 -2.20 -0.34 -1.65
N HIS A 359 -2.17 -0.18 -0.32
CA HIS A 359 -1.84 -1.22 0.66
C HIS A 359 -3.04 -1.57 1.55
N GLY A 360 -3.00 -2.75 2.19
CA GLY A 360 -4.11 -3.19 3.06
C GLY A 360 -4.37 -2.27 4.25
N SER A 361 -3.35 -1.50 4.66
CA SER A 361 -3.44 -0.43 5.65
C SER A 361 -4.40 0.70 5.27
N ASP A 362 -4.67 0.92 3.98
CA ASP A 362 -5.52 2.00 3.49
C ASP A 362 -7.01 1.65 3.55
N ILE A 363 -7.34 0.36 3.70
CA ILE A 363 -8.69 -0.18 3.63
C ILE A 363 -9.65 0.45 4.65
N PRO A 364 -9.28 0.66 5.93
CA PRO A 364 -10.16 1.32 6.90
C PRO A 364 -10.61 2.70 6.41
N ALA A 365 -9.66 3.57 6.04
CA ALA A 365 -9.96 4.90 5.53
C ALA A 365 -10.72 4.87 4.19
N MET A 366 -10.42 3.92 3.31
CA MET A 366 -11.16 3.69 2.06
C MET A 366 -12.64 3.41 2.26
N ARG A 367 -12.97 2.66 3.30
CA ARG A 367 -14.36 2.31 3.62
C ARG A 367 -15.12 3.44 4.31
N LEU A 368 -14.40 4.27 5.06
CA LEU A 368 -14.97 5.47 5.65
C LEU A 368 -15.29 6.53 4.59
N ALA A 369 -14.48 6.62 3.54
CA ALA A 369 -14.69 7.54 2.43
C ALA A 369 -15.98 7.22 1.65
N ASP A 370 -16.46 8.19 0.87
CA ASP A 370 -17.63 7.98 0.01
C ASP A 370 -17.30 7.08 -1.19
N VAL A 371 -16.05 7.14 -1.68
CA VAL A 371 -15.54 6.31 -2.78
C VAL A 371 -14.10 5.85 -2.49
N GLY A 372 -13.85 4.54 -2.61
CA GLY A 372 -12.50 3.99 -2.61
C GLY A 372 -11.97 3.80 -4.03
N ALA A 373 -10.79 4.36 -4.34
CA ALA A 373 -10.10 4.13 -5.61
C ALA A 373 -8.78 3.36 -5.40
N ALA A 374 -8.44 2.48 -6.34
CA ALA A 374 -7.21 1.71 -6.32
C ALA A 374 -6.45 1.85 -7.64
N PHE A 375 -5.12 1.82 -7.56
CA PHE A 375 -4.26 1.58 -8.73
C PHE A 375 -4.33 0.10 -9.12
N ASP A 376 -4.18 -0.26 -10.40
CA ASP A 376 -4.10 -1.68 -10.78
C ASP A 376 -2.87 -2.41 -10.18
N SER A 377 -1.81 -1.66 -9.89
CA SER A 377 -0.62 -2.10 -9.15
C SER A 377 -0.87 -2.28 -7.64
N SER A 378 -2.06 -1.94 -7.13
CA SER A 378 -2.39 -2.10 -5.71
C SER A 378 -2.49 -3.56 -5.32
N CYS A 379 -2.30 -3.82 -4.03
CA CYS A 379 -2.41 -5.17 -3.53
C CYS A 379 -3.82 -5.73 -3.83
N PRO A 380 -3.95 -7.05 -4.07
CA PRO A 380 -5.21 -7.60 -4.52
C PRO A 380 -6.37 -7.40 -3.52
N LEU A 381 -6.05 -7.26 -2.23
CA LEU A 381 -7.02 -6.94 -1.19
C LEU A 381 -7.63 -5.53 -1.36
N VAL A 382 -6.80 -4.52 -1.60
CA VAL A 382 -7.27 -3.15 -1.90
C VAL A 382 -8.10 -3.14 -3.16
N LYS A 383 -7.63 -3.83 -4.21
CA LYS A 383 -8.39 -3.99 -5.44
C LYS A 383 -9.72 -4.66 -5.19
N ALA A 384 -9.85 -5.59 -4.24
CA ALA A 384 -11.12 -6.24 -3.90
C ALA A 384 -12.13 -5.29 -3.23
N VAL A 385 -11.66 -4.41 -2.33
CA VAL A 385 -12.49 -3.49 -1.55
C VAL A 385 -12.89 -2.23 -2.32
N CYS A 386 -12.03 -1.72 -3.20
CA CYS A 386 -12.28 -0.46 -3.91
C CYS A 386 -13.50 -0.50 -4.85
N ASP A 387 -14.03 0.69 -5.13
CA ASP A 387 -15.12 0.92 -6.08
C ASP A 387 -14.62 1.20 -7.49
N VAL A 388 -13.47 1.87 -7.60
CA VAL A 388 -12.87 2.31 -8.87
C VAL A 388 -11.44 1.79 -8.97
N ILE A 389 -11.09 1.21 -10.12
CA ILE A 389 -9.73 0.77 -10.43
C ILE A 389 -9.16 1.61 -11.58
N MET A 390 -8.01 2.24 -11.35
CA MET A 390 -7.21 2.95 -12.35
C MET A 390 -6.34 1.94 -13.11
N MET A 391 -6.80 1.49 -14.28
CA MET A 391 -6.18 0.39 -15.03
C MET A 391 -4.78 0.70 -15.56
N ASN A 392 -4.48 1.98 -15.80
CA ASN A 392 -3.19 2.43 -16.30
C ASN A 392 -2.23 2.92 -15.20
N ASN A 393 -2.58 2.75 -13.92
CA ASN A 393 -1.79 3.22 -12.78
C ASN A 393 -1.49 4.73 -12.74
N HIS A 394 -2.28 5.56 -13.43
CA HIS A 394 -2.10 7.00 -13.45
C HIS A 394 -3.25 7.73 -12.75
N LEU A 395 -2.90 8.68 -11.89
CA LEU A 395 -3.88 9.51 -11.19
C LEU A 395 -4.59 10.50 -12.14
N SER A 396 -3.93 10.91 -13.23
CA SER A 396 -4.51 11.78 -14.26
C SER A 396 -5.80 11.20 -14.84
N SER A 397 -5.85 9.88 -15.04
CA SER A 397 -7.04 9.15 -15.45
C SER A 397 -8.22 9.35 -14.51
N LEU A 398 -7.98 9.28 -13.20
CA LEU A 398 -9.01 9.53 -12.19
C LEU A 398 -9.55 10.96 -12.29
N VAL A 399 -8.65 11.94 -12.34
CA VAL A 399 -9.03 13.36 -12.40
C VAL A 399 -9.77 13.67 -13.69
N HIS A 400 -9.28 13.23 -14.85
CA HIS A 400 -9.98 13.41 -16.13
C HIS A 400 -11.37 12.75 -16.13
N GLY A 401 -11.51 11.56 -15.55
CA GLY A 401 -12.79 10.88 -15.38
C GLY A 401 -13.76 11.68 -14.51
N LEU A 402 -13.31 12.22 -13.38
CA LEU A 402 -14.14 13.08 -12.51
C LEU A 402 -14.59 14.34 -13.23
N LEU A 403 -13.70 15.00 -13.96
CA LEU A 403 -14.03 16.21 -14.73
C LEU A 403 -15.02 15.93 -15.86
N MET A 404 -14.89 14.78 -16.51
CA MET A 404 -15.88 14.33 -17.49
C MET A 404 -17.26 14.20 -16.86
N LEU A 405 -17.34 13.56 -15.68
CA LEU A 405 -18.59 13.39 -14.94
C LEU A 405 -19.18 14.71 -14.43
N HIS A 406 -18.34 15.64 -13.96
CA HIS A 406 -18.79 16.97 -13.55
C HIS A 406 -19.42 17.75 -14.72
N LYS A 407 -18.76 17.74 -15.89
CA LYS A 407 -19.28 18.41 -17.10
C LYS A 407 -20.60 17.83 -17.60
N GLU A 408 -20.76 16.50 -17.52
CA GLU A 408 -22.02 15.86 -17.90
C GLU A 408 -23.16 16.22 -16.96
N THR A 409 -22.86 16.41 -15.67
CA THR A 409 -23.85 16.85 -14.69
C THR A 409 -24.31 18.28 -15.00
N GLU A 410 -23.39 19.18 -15.35
CA GLU A 410 -23.72 20.55 -15.78
C GLU A 410 -24.56 20.57 -17.09
N LEU A 411 -24.25 19.68 -18.03
CA LEU A 411 -25.01 19.54 -19.28
C LEU A 411 -26.43 19.02 -19.01
N GLU A 412 -26.58 17.98 -18.20
CA GLU A 412 -27.88 17.42 -17.79
C GLU A 412 -28.73 18.49 -17.07
N GLU A 413 -28.16 19.24 -16.12
CA GLU A 413 -28.86 20.33 -15.41
C GLU A 413 -29.25 21.48 -16.35
N SER A 414 -28.40 21.81 -17.33
CA SER A 414 -28.69 22.86 -18.33
C SER A 414 -29.75 22.45 -19.36
N GLU A 415 -29.85 21.16 -19.68
CA GLU A 415 -30.88 20.59 -20.54
C GLU A 415 -32.21 20.46 -19.80
N GLU A 416 -32.21 20.03 -18.53
CA GLU A 416 -33.41 19.98 -17.68
C GLU A 416 -34.00 21.38 -17.44
N GLN A 417 -33.18 22.43 -17.32
CA GLN A 417 -33.66 23.81 -17.23
C GLN A 417 -34.26 24.35 -18.55
N LYS A 418 -33.99 23.73 -19.70
CA LYS A 418 -34.62 24.06 -21.00
C LYS A 418 -35.91 23.28 -21.28
N VAL A 419 -36.20 22.23 -20.52
CA VAL A 419 -37.47 21.51 -20.60
C VAL A 419 -38.47 22.25 -19.71
N ALA A 420 -39.48 22.87 -20.34
CA ALA A 420 -40.60 23.45 -19.64
C ALA A 420 -41.15 22.45 -18.59
N SER A 421 -41.36 22.96 -17.37
CA SER A 421 -41.96 22.25 -16.24
C SER A 421 -42.98 21.20 -16.69
N PRO A 422 -42.88 19.93 -16.24
CA PRO A 422 -43.86 18.94 -16.63
C PRO A 422 -45.24 19.42 -16.21
N SER A 423 -46.18 19.38 -17.16
CA SER A 423 -47.60 19.61 -16.90
C SER A 423 -48.01 18.76 -15.70
N HIS A 424 -48.44 19.42 -14.62
CA HIS A 424 -49.15 18.74 -13.55
C HIS A 424 -50.38 18.08 -14.15
N TRP A 425 -50.39 16.75 -14.24
CA TRP A 425 -51.61 16.02 -14.51
C TRP A 425 -52.47 16.07 -13.24
N ARG A 426 -53.58 16.81 -13.28
CA ARG A 426 -54.64 16.70 -12.27
C ARG A 426 -55.49 15.48 -12.63
N ILE A 427 -55.33 14.40 -11.88
CA ILE A 427 -56.26 13.26 -11.89
C ILE A 427 -57.53 13.70 -11.13
N SER A 428 -58.71 13.54 -11.71
CA SER A 428 -59.95 13.85 -10.99
C SER A 428 -60.28 12.72 -10.02
N ILE A 429 -60.72 13.08 -8.81
CA ILE A 429 -61.03 12.15 -7.70
C ILE A 429 -61.90 10.94 -8.11
N PRO A 430 -62.86 11.04 -9.05
CA PRO A 430 -63.61 9.86 -9.52
C PRO A 430 -62.78 8.77 -10.23
N GLN A 431 -61.57 9.07 -10.72
CA GLN A 431 -60.70 8.11 -11.40
C GLN A 431 -59.97 7.15 -10.45
N LEU A 432 -60.02 7.41 -9.13
CA LEU A 432 -59.41 6.58 -8.08
C LEU A 432 -60.38 5.56 -7.46
N CYS A 433 -61.62 5.46 -7.95
CA CYS A 433 -62.66 4.61 -7.36
C CYS A 433 -62.52 3.11 -7.67
N TYR A 434 -61.60 2.70 -8.56
CA TYR A 434 -61.37 1.29 -8.88
C TYR A 434 -60.07 0.80 -8.25
N LYS A 435 -60.21 -0.14 -7.30
CA LYS A 435 -59.13 -0.73 -6.49
C LYS A 435 -58.03 -1.44 -7.32
N GLU A 436 -58.29 -1.70 -8.59
CA GLU A 436 -57.40 -2.38 -9.53
C GLU A 436 -56.38 -1.43 -10.17
N HIS A 437 -56.52 -0.10 -10.00
CA HIS A 437 -55.65 0.91 -10.60
C HIS A 437 -54.57 1.47 -9.65
N LEU A 438 -54.52 1.01 -8.40
CA LEU A 438 -53.51 1.39 -7.41
C LEU A 438 -52.55 0.22 -7.19
N MET A 439 -51.64 0.01 -8.14
CA MET A 439 -50.49 -0.87 -7.95
C MET A 439 -49.23 0.01 -7.86
N SER A 440 -48.52 -0.16 -6.75
CA SER A 440 -47.20 0.37 -6.39
C SER A 440 -47.04 1.89 -6.26
N LEU A 441 -47.30 2.44 -5.08
CA LEU A 441 -46.54 3.59 -4.55
C LEU A 441 -46.75 3.64 -3.02
N ASP A 442 -45.84 3.05 -2.26
CA ASP A 442 -45.79 3.25 -0.80
C ASP A 442 -45.00 4.54 -0.52
N VAL A 443 -45.73 5.64 -0.29
CA VAL A 443 -45.20 6.85 0.36
C VAL A 443 -45.56 6.73 1.83
N LEU A 444 -44.54 6.58 2.68
CA LEU A 444 -44.67 6.70 4.14
C LEU A 444 -45.04 8.15 4.50
N ILE A 445 -46.27 8.36 4.96
CA ILE A 445 -46.64 9.52 5.76
C ILE A 445 -46.72 9.03 7.20
N GLU A 446 -45.74 9.41 8.02
CA GLU A 446 -45.82 9.22 9.46
C GLU A 446 -46.98 10.05 10.02
N SER A 447 -47.87 9.40 10.76
CA SER A 447 -48.70 10.08 11.75
C SER A 447 -48.76 9.23 13.01
N ASN A 448 -48.24 9.80 14.10
CA ASN A 448 -48.39 9.32 15.45
C ASN A 448 -49.88 9.13 15.78
N THR A 449 -50.24 8.01 16.41
CA THR A 449 -51.19 7.97 17.55
C THR A 449 -51.21 6.58 18.18
N ASP A 450 -51.06 6.57 19.50
CA ASP A 450 -51.14 5.43 20.40
C ASP A 450 -52.55 4.85 20.53
N SER A 451 -52.59 3.64 21.13
CA SER A 451 -53.69 2.94 21.83
C SER A 451 -54.54 1.93 21.03
N HIS A 452 -54.24 0.64 21.21
CA HIS A 452 -55.04 -0.27 22.04
C HIS A 452 -54.52 -1.73 21.93
N ILE A 453 -54.21 -2.32 23.08
CA ILE A 453 -53.91 -3.74 23.26
C ILE A 453 -55.21 -4.49 23.54
N SER A 454 -55.47 -5.59 22.83
CA SER A 454 -56.36 -6.66 23.28
C SER A 454 -55.90 -8.02 22.75
N THR A 455 -55.55 -8.92 23.67
CA THR A 455 -55.36 -10.38 23.49
C THR A 455 -56.61 -11.13 24.01
N PRO A 456 -56.79 -12.48 23.91
CA PRO A 456 -56.23 -13.52 23.01
C PRO A 456 -57.29 -14.57 22.52
N SER A 457 -56.94 -15.51 21.60
CA SER A 457 -57.36 -16.94 21.67
C SER A 457 -56.86 -17.81 20.48
N ASN A 458 -55.81 -18.63 20.66
CA ASN A 458 -55.75 -20.06 20.22
C ASN A 458 -54.37 -20.71 20.56
N PRO A 459 -54.28 -22.05 20.77
CA PRO A 459 -53.38 -22.70 21.73
C PRO A 459 -52.34 -23.59 21.03
N ARG A 460 -51.76 -23.14 19.93
CA ARG A 460 -50.63 -23.79 19.26
C ARG A 460 -49.54 -22.75 19.02
N GLY A 461 -48.75 -22.48 20.06
CA GLY A 461 -47.70 -21.46 20.10
C GLY A 461 -46.71 -21.53 18.94
N LEU A 462 -47.09 -20.96 17.80
CA LEU A 462 -46.28 -20.61 16.66
C LEU A 462 -46.56 -19.13 16.42
N LEU A 463 -45.57 -18.30 16.74
CA LEU A 463 -45.55 -16.90 16.29
C LEU A 463 -45.33 -16.91 14.78
N GLU A 464 -46.33 -16.48 14.01
CA GLU A 464 -46.17 -16.20 12.58
C GLU A 464 -45.07 -15.13 12.37
N GLY A 465 -44.21 -15.36 11.38
CA GLY A 465 -42.93 -14.67 11.16
C GLY A 465 -43.00 -13.15 10.96
N GLU A 466 -44.18 -12.55 10.98
CA GLU A 466 -44.38 -11.12 10.84
C GLU A 466 -44.13 -10.35 12.16
N ALA A 467 -44.36 -10.98 13.32
CA ALA A 467 -44.01 -10.39 14.62
C ALA A 467 -42.49 -10.39 14.88
N LEU A 468 -41.78 -11.42 14.41
CA LEU A 468 -40.31 -11.47 14.42
C LEU A 468 -39.68 -10.47 13.45
N ARG A 469 -40.28 -10.24 12.27
CA ARG A 469 -39.81 -9.20 11.33
C ARG A 469 -39.95 -7.80 11.89
N ARG A 470 -41.02 -7.50 12.63
CA ARG A 470 -41.25 -6.17 13.24
C ARG A 470 -40.29 -5.86 14.41
N LEU A 471 -39.71 -6.87 15.05
CA LEU A 471 -38.66 -6.70 16.06
C LEU A 471 -37.27 -6.54 15.45
N VAL A 472 -37.01 -7.14 14.28
CA VAL A 472 -35.73 -6.98 13.55
C VAL A 472 -35.67 -5.65 12.79
N SER A 473 -36.80 -5.06 12.39
CA SER A 473 -36.85 -3.80 11.63
C SER A 473 -36.72 -2.52 12.48
N ARG A 474 -36.48 -2.62 13.79
CA ARG A 474 -36.13 -1.46 14.66
C ARG A 474 -34.67 -1.47 15.13
N GLY A 475 -33.87 -2.44 14.70
CA GLY A 475 -32.42 -2.29 14.64
C GLY A 475 -32.08 -1.79 13.24
N GLU A 476 -31.42 -0.65 13.13
CA GLU A 476 -30.83 -0.19 11.89
C GLU A 476 -29.90 -1.29 11.34
N ASN A 477 -30.41 -2.11 10.41
CA ASN A 477 -29.57 -2.93 9.56
C ASN A 477 -28.90 -1.98 8.56
N VAL A 478 -27.85 -1.31 9.01
CA VAL A 478 -26.83 -0.76 8.13
C VAL A 478 -26.19 -1.96 7.44
N LEU A 479 -26.69 -2.28 6.24
CA LEU A 479 -25.98 -3.17 5.34
C LEU A 479 -24.58 -2.55 5.12
N PRO A 480 -23.48 -3.29 5.35
CA PRO A 480 -22.15 -2.76 5.10
C PRO A 480 -22.06 -2.40 3.61
N LYS A 481 -21.47 -1.25 3.26
CA LYS A 481 -21.45 -0.77 1.88
C LYS A 481 -20.66 -1.67 0.90
N HIS A 482 -19.73 -2.51 1.36
CA HIS A 482 -18.79 -3.27 0.50
C HIS A 482 -18.43 -4.76 0.85
N PRO A 483 -19.29 -5.61 1.45
CA PRO A 483 -18.83 -6.90 1.99
C PRO A 483 -18.79 -8.07 0.99
N GLN A 484 -19.63 -8.09 -0.05
CA GLN A 484 -19.87 -9.34 -0.80
C GLN A 484 -18.73 -9.77 -1.73
N HIS A 485 -18.01 -8.82 -2.36
CA HIS A 485 -16.93 -9.15 -3.30
C HIS A 485 -15.57 -9.38 -2.63
N THR A 486 -15.36 -8.82 -1.43
CA THR A 486 -14.11 -8.91 -0.69
C THR A 486 -13.83 -10.34 -0.23
N PHE A 487 -14.86 -11.04 0.26
CA PHE A 487 -14.73 -12.41 0.75
C PHE A 487 -14.48 -13.43 -0.38
N SER A 488 -15.17 -13.27 -1.53
CA SER A 488 -14.98 -14.16 -2.68
C SER A 488 -13.57 -14.07 -3.29
N PHE A 489 -12.94 -12.89 -3.23
CA PHE A 489 -11.57 -12.72 -3.71
C PHE A 489 -10.56 -13.40 -2.77
N LEU A 490 -10.70 -13.22 -1.46
CA LEU A 490 -9.88 -13.90 -0.45
C LEU A 490 -9.99 -15.42 -0.57
N GLU A 491 -11.19 -15.96 -0.79
CA GLU A 491 -11.40 -17.40 -1.00
C GLU A 491 -10.66 -17.94 -2.24
N SER A 492 -10.44 -17.11 -3.27
CA SER A 492 -9.72 -17.53 -4.48
C SER A 492 -8.20 -17.67 -4.29
N GLN A 493 -7.65 -17.02 -3.25
CA GLN A 493 -6.21 -17.03 -2.93
C GLN A 493 -5.87 -18.03 -1.81
N MET A 494 -6.87 -18.63 -1.16
CA MET A 494 -6.64 -19.65 -0.13
C MET A 494 -6.26 -20.98 -0.75
N PRO A 495 -5.39 -21.77 -0.10
CA PRO A 495 -5.13 -23.13 -0.53
C PRO A 495 -6.44 -23.92 -0.48
N SER A 496 -6.66 -24.83 -1.43
CA SER A 496 -7.88 -25.63 -1.44
C SER A 496 -7.95 -26.61 -0.27
N HIS A 497 -6.79 -27.11 0.18
CA HIS A 497 -6.64 -28.08 1.27
C HIS A 497 -5.43 -27.74 2.14
N VAL A 498 -5.50 -28.09 3.41
CA VAL A 498 -4.46 -27.88 4.43
C VAL A 498 -4.29 -29.18 5.21
N ASP A 499 -3.04 -29.51 5.52
CA ASP A 499 -2.69 -30.63 6.38
C ASP A 499 -2.75 -30.17 7.86
N ILE A 500 -3.58 -30.85 8.65
CA ILE A 500 -3.88 -30.52 10.03
C ILE A 500 -3.61 -31.69 10.97
N ILE A 501 -3.40 -31.40 12.25
CA ILE A 501 -3.24 -32.37 13.31
C ILE A 501 -4.39 -32.19 14.31
N ARG A 502 -5.21 -33.23 14.46
CA ARG A 502 -6.26 -33.33 15.50
C ARG A 502 -6.01 -34.59 16.31
N GLU A 503 -5.99 -34.46 17.64
CA GLU A 503 -5.80 -35.60 18.55
C GLU A 503 -4.53 -36.44 18.24
N GLY A 504 -3.47 -35.78 17.76
CA GLY A 504 -2.21 -36.43 17.40
C GLY A 504 -2.22 -37.23 16.09
N LYS A 505 -3.28 -37.10 15.27
CA LYS A 505 -3.39 -37.71 13.93
C LYS A 505 -3.44 -36.62 12.86
N GLU A 506 -2.77 -36.89 11.75
CA GLU A 506 -2.75 -36.02 10.58
C GLU A 506 -3.97 -36.24 9.69
N TYR A 507 -4.59 -35.14 9.25
CA TYR A 507 -5.73 -35.12 8.35
C TYR A 507 -5.49 -34.06 7.27
N ARG A 508 -5.95 -34.33 6.05
CA ARG A 508 -6.03 -33.32 5.00
C ARG A 508 -7.46 -32.84 4.86
N VAL A 509 -7.71 -31.57 5.14
CA VAL A 509 -9.06 -30.98 5.13
C VAL A 509 -9.12 -29.80 4.16
N GLU A 510 -10.31 -29.51 3.66
CA GLU A 510 -10.54 -28.25 2.94
C GLU A 510 -10.34 -27.06 3.88
N SER A 511 -9.71 -25.99 3.41
CA SER A 511 -9.41 -24.80 4.23
C SER A 511 -10.66 -24.18 4.86
N LYS A 512 -11.82 -24.27 4.19
CA LYS A 512 -13.12 -23.80 4.70
C LYS A 512 -13.62 -24.58 5.93
N LYS A 513 -13.06 -25.75 6.21
CA LYS A 513 -13.42 -26.63 7.34
C LYS A 513 -12.44 -26.51 8.51
N LEU A 514 -11.47 -25.59 8.44
CA LEU A 514 -10.59 -25.26 9.56
C LEU A 514 -11.38 -24.67 10.72
N VAL A 515 -11.06 -25.10 11.93
CA VAL A 515 -11.64 -24.57 13.17
C VAL A 515 -10.54 -24.07 14.11
N GLU A 516 -10.91 -23.18 15.02
CA GLU A 516 -10.02 -22.72 16.09
C GLU A 516 -9.58 -23.93 16.93
N GLY A 517 -8.29 -24.01 17.25
CA GLY A 517 -7.69 -25.14 17.95
C GLY A 517 -7.05 -26.20 17.03
N ASP A 518 -7.28 -26.16 15.72
CA ASP A 518 -6.55 -27.00 14.77
C ASP A 518 -5.06 -26.64 14.80
N VAL A 519 -4.18 -27.63 14.73
CA VAL A 519 -2.76 -27.42 14.46
C VAL A 519 -2.51 -27.67 12.99
N ILE A 520 -1.88 -26.72 12.30
CA ILE A 520 -1.54 -26.84 10.88
C ILE A 520 -0.04 -26.96 10.71
N HIS A 521 0.37 -27.73 9.71
CA HIS A 521 1.75 -27.81 9.26
C HIS A 521 1.88 -27.09 7.91
N LEU A 522 2.79 -26.13 7.84
CA LEU A 522 3.04 -25.35 6.62
C LEU A 522 4.51 -25.40 6.25
N THR A 523 4.77 -25.53 4.95
CA THR A 523 6.11 -25.48 4.36
C THR A 523 6.25 -24.28 3.41
N ALA A 524 7.48 -23.83 3.18
CA ALA A 524 7.78 -22.71 2.30
C ALA A 524 7.03 -22.82 0.96
N GLY A 525 6.47 -21.69 0.51
CA GLY A 525 5.64 -21.61 -0.69
C GLY A 525 4.13 -21.73 -0.44
N GLN A 526 3.70 -21.89 0.82
CA GLN A 526 2.28 -22.03 1.17
C GLN A 526 1.69 -20.74 1.75
N HIS A 527 0.43 -20.46 1.41
CA HIS A 527 -0.37 -19.42 2.05
C HIS A 527 -0.87 -19.87 3.41
N ILE A 528 -0.88 -18.94 4.37
CA ILE A 528 -1.47 -19.17 5.69
C ILE A 528 -3.00 -19.11 5.55
N PRO A 529 -3.73 -20.20 5.85
CA PRO A 529 -5.15 -20.33 5.55
C PRO A 529 -6.07 -19.65 6.57
N ALA A 530 -5.57 -19.35 7.77
CA ALA A 530 -6.30 -18.77 8.89
C ALA A 530 -5.37 -17.86 9.71
N ASP A 531 -5.88 -17.15 10.71
CA ASP A 531 -4.97 -16.51 11.66
C ASP A 531 -4.44 -17.58 12.63
N VAL A 532 -3.13 -17.60 12.81
CA VAL A 532 -2.43 -18.65 13.53
C VAL A 532 -1.37 -18.09 14.49
N ARG A 533 -1.12 -18.84 15.56
CA ARG A 533 0.01 -18.64 16.47
C ARG A 533 1.06 -19.71 16.18
N PHE A 534 2.29 -19.32 15.89
CA PHE A 534 3.36 -20.30 15.69
C PHE A 534 3.72 -20.99 17.00
N ILE A 535 3.79 -22.31 16.98
CA ILE A 535 4.16 -23.15 18.13
C ILE A 535 5.50 -23.87 17.90
N GLN A 536 5.92 -24.00 16.64
CA GLN A 536 7.24 -24.47 16.25
C GLN A 536 7.63 -23.86 14.91
N CYS A 537 8.89 -23.46 14.76
CA CYS A 537 9.43 -22.87 13.54
C CYS A 537 10.82 -23.44 13.28
N SER A 538 11.17 -23.68 12.02
CA SER A 538 12.57 -23.86 11.62
C SER A 538 13.35 -22.55 11.79
N GLU A 539 14.68 -22.64 11.89
CA GLU A 539 15.51 -21.45 12.11
C GLU A 539 15.39 -20.42 10.98
N ASP A 540 15.20 -20.87 9.75
CA ASP A 540 15.06 -20.05 8.54
C ASP A 540 13.61 -19.66 8.21
N ALA A 541 12.65 -19.99 9.09
CA ALA A 541 11.24 -19.73 8.84
C ALA A 541 10.94 -18.23 8.73
N GLY A 542 10.31 -17.83 7.62
CA GLY A 542 10.02 -16.42 7.33
C GLY A 542 8.69 -16.23 6.62
N VAL A 543 7.88 -15.28 7.10
CA VAL A 543 6.56 -14.96 6.53
C VAL A 543 6.56 -13.56 5.94
N SER A 544 6.06 -13.44 4.71
CA SER A 544 5.79 -12.15 4.06
C SER A 544 4.47 -11.60 4.56
N LYS A 545 4.54 -10.45 5.23
CA LYS A 545 3.37 -9.74 5.78
C LYS A 545 2.97 -8.52 4.96
N THR A 546 3.45 -8.45 3.73
CA THR A 546 3.24 -7.35 2.77
C THR A 546 1.76 -6.97 2.58
N LEU A 547 0.82 -7.91 2.80
CA LEU A 547 -0.61 -7.62 2.78
C LEU A 547 -1.05 -6.56 3.82
N PHE A 548 -0.36 -6.47 4.96
CA PHE A 548 -0.74 -5.63 6.10
C PHE A 548 0.18 -4.43 6.34
N VAL A 549 1.29 -4.29 5.59
CA VAL A 549 2.34 -3.28 5.84
C VAL A 549 2.45 -2.31 4.65
N ALA A 550 2.63 -1.02 4.94
CA ALA A 550 2.72 0.06 3.95
C ALA A 550 4.08 0.14 3.21
N HIS A 551 5.15 -0.37 3.84
CA HIS A 551 6.53 -0.24 3.35
C HIS A 551 7.13 -1.58 2.89
N GLY A 552 7.21 -1.77 1.58
CA GLY A 552 8.03 -2.81 0.95
C GLY A 552 7.60 -4.26 1.26
N TYR A 553 8.24 -5.21 0.57
CA TYR A 553 8.10 -6.63 0.88
C TYR A 553 8.99 -6.93 2.08
N THR A 554 8.40 -7.13 3.26
CA THR A 554 9.15 -7.43 4.48
C THR A 554 8.91 -8.89 4.87
N ILE A 555 9.99 -9.66 4.95
CA ILE A 555 9.97 -11.03 5.48
C ILE A 555 10.24 -10.93 6.98
N HIS A 556 9.27 -11.34 7.77
CA HIS A 556 9.42 -11.40 9.22
C HIS A 556 9.80 -12.82 9.62
N ARG A 557 10.89 -12.97 10.36
CA ARG A 557 11.34 -14.26 10.89
C ARG A 557 10.29 -14.80 11.85
N CYS A 558 9.88 -16.05 11.68
CA CYS A 558 8.91 -16.66 12.58
C CYS A 558 9.56 -17.01 13.92
N THR A 559 8.85 -16.77 15.02
CA THR A 559 9.29 -17.19 16.37
C THR A 559 8.15 -17.78 17.17
N VAL A 560 8.48 -18.68 18.09
CA VAL A 560 7.53 -19.19 19.08
C VAL A 560 7.43 -18.23 20.27
N GLU A 561 8.44 -17.39 20.50
CA GLU A 561 8.50 -16.48 21.63
C GLU A 561 7.44 -15.37 21.55
N SER A 562 7.12 -14.76 22.69
CA SER A 562 6.26 -13.57 22.69
C SER A 562 7.04 -12.39 22.11
N THR A 563 6.41 -11.59 21.26
CA THR A 563 6.98 -10.34 20.78
C THR A 563 6.24 -9.14 21.38
N ASN A 564 6.94 -8.03 21.59
CA ASN A 564 6.40 -6.79 22.16
C ASN A 564 6.21 -5.74 21.06
N ASP A 565 5.66 -6.13 19.91
CA ASP A 565 5.48 -5.23 18.78
C ASP A 565 4.32 -4.26 19.04
N LEU A 566 4.55 -2.97 18.81
CA LEU A 566 3.54 -1.91 18.89
C LEU A 566 2.36 -2.14 17.92
N ASN A 567 2.63 -2.80 16.79
CA ASN A 567 1.63 -3.19 15.80
C ASN A 567 1.42 -4.72 15.85
N PRO A 568 0.22 -5.22 16.24
CA PRO A 568 -0.07 -6.65 16.30
C PRO A 568 0.15 -7.39 14.98
N PHE A 569 -0.01 -6.72 13.84
CA PHE A 569 0.21 -7.32 12.52
C PHE A 569 1.69 -7.61 12.24
N LEU A 570 2.63 -6.90 12.88
CA LEU A 570 4.06 -7.12 12.73
C LEU A 570 4.57 -8.30 13.56
N SER A 571 3.82 -8.73 14.59
CA SER A 571 4.22 -9.78 15.55
C SER A 571 4.79 -11.05 14.90
N CYS A 572 6.10 -11.27 15.04
CA CYS A 572 6.84 -12.40 14.42
C CYS A 572 6.34 -13.79 14.85
N ASN A 573 5.50 -13.81 15.87
CA ASN A 573 4.99 -15.02 16.50
C ASN A 573 3.57 -15.40 16.04
N MET A 574 2.99 -14.56 15.18
CA MET A 574 1.66 -14.72 14.58
C MET A 574 1.74 -14.78 13.05
N GLY A 575 0.93 -15.64 12.46
CA GLY A 575 0.65 -15.66 11.02
C GLY A 575 -0.79 -15.22 10.77
N PHE A 576 -1.03 -14.48 9.69
CA PHE A 576 -2.36 -13.96 9.36
C PHE A 576 -2.89 -14.57 8.07
N CYS A 577 -4.20 -14.78 8.01
CA CYS A 577 -4.85 -15.35 6.84
C CYS A 577 -4.47 -14.57 5.55
N GLY A 578 -4.04 -15.28 4.51
CA GLY A 578 -3.63 -14.74 3.22
C GLY A 578 -2.13 -14.37 3.12
N THR A 579 -1.42 -14.23 4.24
CA THR A 579 0.05 -14.04 4.22
C THR A 579 0.75 -15.30 3.72
N PHE A 580 2.02 -15.17 3.33
CA PHE A 580 2.75 -16.21 2.61
C PHE A 580 4.00 -16.64 3.37
N LEU A 581 4.19 -17.94 3.56
CA LEU A 581 5.41 -18.49 4.14
C LEU A 581 6.48 -18.56 3.05
N VAL A 582 7.49 -17.69 3.13
CA VAL A 582 8.52 -17.52 2.10
C VAL A 582 9.61 -18.58 2.24
N SER A 583 10.00 -18.90 3.47
CA SER A 583 11.07 -19.85 3.78
C SER A 583 10.75 -20.65 5.05
N GLY A 584 11.42 -21.79 5.19
CA GLY A 584 11.32 -22.68 6.35
C GLY A 584 10.01 -23.46 6.47
N GLU A 585 9.83 -24.06 7.65
CA GLU A 585 8.68 -24.88 8.02
C GLU A 585 8.13 -24.45 9.37
N VAL A 586 6.81 -24.45 9.52
CA VAL A 586 6.15 -24.03 10.76
C VAL A 586 5.00 -24.97 11.13
N TYR A 587 4.86 -25.19 12.44
CA TYR A 587 3.63 -25.70 13.04
C TYR A 587 2.93 -24.54 13.72
N ALA A 588 1.63 -24.39 13.45
CA ALA A 588 0.88 -23.26 13.94
C ALA A 588 -0.50 -23.67 14.46
N LEU A 589 -0.89 -23.09 15.59
CA LEU A 589 -2.23 -23.24 16.17
C LEU A 589 -3.18 -22.24 15.52
N VAL A 590 -4.30 -22.69 14.99
CA VAL A 590 -5.35 -21.84 14.46
C VAL A 590 -6.05 -21.11 15.61
N VAL A 591 -5.97 -19.78 15.61
CA VAL A 591 -6.54 -18.93 16.65
C VAL A 591 -7.81 -18.21 16.20
N ARG A 592 -7.95 -17.90 14.90
CA ARG A 592 -9.19 -17.30 14.35
C ARG A 592 -9.48 -17.79 12.94
N THR A 593 -10.77 -18.00 12.66
CA THR A 593 -11.27 -18.40 11.33
C THR A 593 -12.46 -17.53 10.90
N GLY A 594 -12.76 -17.54 9.60
CA GLY A 594 -13.91 -16.82 9.03
C GLY A 594 -13.91 -15.31 9.31
N SER A 595 -15.08 -14.78 9.67
CA SER A 595 -15.27 -13.35 9.95
C SER A 595 -14.42 -12.82 11.12
N ARG A 596 -13.88 -13.69 11.98
CA ARG A 596 -13.01 -13.30 13.11
C ARG A 596 -11.55 -13.12 12.72
N MET A 597 -11.14 -13.52 11.51
CA MET A 597 -9.77 -13.34 11.02
C MET A 597 -9.42 -11.86 10.87
N ALA A 598 -8.17 -11.48 11.06
CA ALA A 598 -7.74 -10.09 11.11
C ALA A 598 -7.95 -9.40 9.75
N ILE A 599 -7.69 -10.10 8.64
CA ILE A 599 -8.02 -9.62 7.29
C ILE A 599 -9.53 -9.40 7.11
N SER A 600 -10.34 -10.27 7.71
CA SER A 600 -11.80 -10.14 7.67
C SER A 600 -12.24 -8.97 8.54
N GLN A 601 -11.66 -8.79 9.73
CA GLN A 601 -11.96 -7.66 10.62
C GLN A 601 -11.58 -6.32 9.98
N LEU A 602 -10.43 -6.20 9.32
CA LEU A 602 -10.11 -5.02 8.50
C LEU A 602 -11.13 -4.80 7.38
N CYS A 603 -11.66 -5.90 6.83
CA CYS A 603 -12.73 -5.90 5.84
C CYS A 603 -14.16 -5.89 6.44
N PHE A 604 -14.37 -5.71 7.73
CA PHE A 604 -15.71 -5.71 8.34
C PHE A 604 -15.89 -4.72 9.49
N GLN A 605 -14.84 -4.02 9.94
CA GLN A 605 -14.95 -2.99 10.97
C GLN A 605 -15.80 -1.80 10.48
N GLU A 606 -17.10 -1.90 10.73
CA GLU A 606 -17.99 -0.78 11.03
C GLU A 606 -18.58 -1.03 12.44
N GLN A 607 -18.74 0.05 13.22
CA GLN A 607 -19.58 0.17 14.42
C GLN A 607 -19.08 -0.33 15.79
N GLN A 608 -18.03 0.26 16.39
CA GLN A 608 -17.92 0.30 17.87
C GLN A 608 -17.54 1.65 18.49
N SER A 609 -17.27 2.70 17.72
CA SER A 609 -16.87 4.02 18.24
C SER A 609 -17.94 5.12 18.10
N SER A 610 -19.22 4.73 18.08
CA SER A 610 -20.36 5.67 18.10
C SER A 610 -21.37 5.30 19.19
N SER A 611 -20.88 5.05 20.40
CA SER A 611 -21.71 5.00 21.61
C SER A 611 -20.92 5.46 22.85
N THR A 612 -20.63 6.75 22.91
CA THR A 612 -20.45 7.54 24.14
C THR A 612 -20.75 8.99 23.84
#